data_AF-A0A1Q9QVX6-F1
#
_entry.id   AF-A0A1Q9QVX6-F1
#
_cell.length_a   1.000
_cell.length_b   1.000
_cell.length_c   1.000
_cell.angle_alpha   90.00
_cell.angle_beta   90.00
_cell.angle_gamma   90.00
#
_symmetry.space_group_name_H-M   'P 1'
#
loop_
_entity.id
_entity.type
_entity.pdbx_description
1 polymer ?
#
loop_
_entity_poly.entity_id
_entity_poly.type
_entity_poly.pdbx_seq_one_letter_code
_entity_poly.pdbx_strand_id
1 'polypeptide(L)'
;MDVRCLKGLDSLTRLLETDERDTPGMILVGSTTCPLSLELQANIRARAPALPQFVFYELNIDDYSAPGQDLAVTRLLSEWQADGLPAQILLPSNRPPVAINKTSLGEICKALKDLY
;
A
#
# COMPACT_ATOMS: atom_id res chain seq x y z
N MET A 1 -16.15 5.05 1.85
CA MET A 1 -14.91 5.00 2.64
C MET A 1 -13.80 5.65 1.83
N ASP A 2 -13.04 6.53 2.46
CA ASP A 2 -11.95 7.28 1.85
C ASP A 2 -10.64 6.49 1.90
N VAL A 3 -9.89 6.53 0.79
CA VAL A 3 -8.52 6.05 0.71
C VAL A 3 -7.64 7.02 1.50
N ARG A 4 -6.85 6.51 2.44
CA ARG A 4 -6.02 7.35 3.33
C ARG A 4 -4.64 7.57 2.72
N CYS A 5 -4.30 8.82 2.43
CA CYS A 5 -2.94 9.16 2.00
C CYS A 5 -1.96 9.11 3.19
N LEU A 6 -0.93 8.27 3.10
CA LEU A 6 0.16 8.21 4.06
C LEU A 6 1.19 9.29 3.72
N LYS A 7 1.20 10.36 4.52
CA LYS A 7 2.20 11.41 4.47
C LYS A 7 3.23 11.18 5.56
N GLY A 8 4.48 11.01 5.16
CA GLY A 8 5.62 10.85 6.08
C GLY A 8 5.94 9.41 6.47
N LEU A 9 7.24 9.17 6.65
CA LEU A 9 7.84 7.85 6.89
C LEU A 9 7.40 7.33 8.25
N ASP A 10 7.29 8.20 9.26
CA ASP A 10 6.79 7.84 10.59
C ASP A 10 5.37 7.24 10.58
N SER A 11 4.49 7.76 9.72
CA SER A 11 3.13 7.23 9.56
C SER A 11 3.15 5.84 8.95
N LEU A 12 4.02 5.63 7.95
CA LEU A 12 4.23 4.34 7.33
C LEU A 12 4.80 3.36 8.37
N THR A 13 5.94 3.69 8.99
CA THR A 13 6.63 2.85 9.97
C THR A 13 5.71 2.46 11.13
N ARG A 14 4.97 3.40 11.73
CA ARG A 14 3.98 3.07 12.76
C ARG A 14 2.91 2.11 12.28
N LEU A 15 2.40 2.29 11.06
CA LEU A 15 1.38 1.42 10.51
C LEU A 15 1.91 -0.01 10.34
N LEU A 16 3.21 -0.16 10.09
CA LEU A 16 3.86 -1.43 9.77
C LEU A 16 4.41 -2.15 11.00
N GLU A 17 4.93 -1.40 11.96
CA GLU A 17 5.40 -1.91 13.26
C GLU A 17 4.25 -2.30 14.19
N THR A 18 3.03 -1.85 13.90
CA THR A 18 1.85 -2.26 14.65
C THR A 18 1.31 -3.59 14.09
N ASP A 19 1.57 -4.67 14.82
CA ASP A 19 0.97 -5.99 14.59
C ASP A 19 -0.50 -6.04 15.05
N GLU A 20 -0.94 -5.10 15.89
CA GLU A 20 -2.32 -4.95 16.34
C GLU A 20 -3.12 -4.06 15.37
N ARG A 21 -3.55 -4.63 14.24
CA ARG A 21 -4.50 -3.93 13.36
C ARG A 21 -5.90 -4.49 13.54
N ASP A 22 -6.80 -3.67 14.08
CA ASP A 22 -8.21 -4.01 14.22
C ASP A 22 -8.90 -4.33 12.88
N THR A 23 -8.35 -3.90 11.75
CA THR A 23 -8.98 -4.07 10.43
C THR A 23 -7.92 -4.35 9.36
N PRO A 24 -8.11 -5.38 8.50
CA PRO A 24 -7.18 -5.66 7.43
C PRO A 24 -7.19 -4.54 6.40
N GLY A 25 -6.11 -4.41 5.64
CA GLY A 25 -5.98 -3.33 4.68
C GLY A 25 -4.93 -3.58 3.62
N MET A 26 -4.65 -2.53 2.85
CA MET A 26 -3.61 -2.55 1.84
C MET A 26 -3.03 -1.16 1.64
N ILE A 27 -1.72 -1.10 1.45
CA ILE A 27 -0.99 0.10 1.00
C ILE A 27 -0.71 -0.03 -0.49
N LEU A 28 -1.18 0.92 -1.29
CA LEU A 28 -0.72 1.11 -2.65
C LEU A 28 0.47 2.05 -2.65
N VAL A 29 1.62 1.50 -3.02
CA VAL A 29 2.84 2.26 -3.24
C VAL A 29 2.91 2.59 -4.72
N GLY A 30 2.90 3.88 -5.04
CA GLY A 30 2.93 4.38 -6.40
C GLY A 30 3.81 5.62 -6.54
N SER A 31 3.91 6.09 -7.77
CA SER A 31 4.55 7.36 -8.13
C SER A 31 3.62 8.15 -9.04
N THR A 32 3.56 9.48 -8.86
CA THR A 32 2.86 10.39 -9.78
C THR A 32 3.53 10.47 -11.15
N THR A 33 4.79 10.07 -11.25
CA THR A 33 5.51 9.95 -12.54
C THR A 33 5.22 8.64 -13.27
N CYS A 34 4.57 7.67 -12.61
CA CYS A 34 4.27 6.35 -13.17
C CYS A 34 2.77 6.23 -13.55
N PRO A 35 2.42 6.19 -14.85
CA PRO A 35 1.01 6.14 -15.28
C PRO A 35 0.29 4.87 -14.82
N LEU A 36 0.99 3.74 -14.70
CA LEU A 36 0.43 2.50 -14.16
C LEU A 36 0.01 2.64 -12.69
N SER A 37 0.76 3.42 -11.91
CA SER A 37 0.42 3.71 -10.51
C SER A 37 -0.85 4.53 -10.41
N LEU A 38 -0.99 5.56 -11.25
CA LEU A 38 -2.18 6.42 -11.30
C LEU A 38 -3.43 5.64 -11.69
N GLU A 39 -3.33 4.78 -12.72
CA GLU A 39 -4.44 3.94 -13.16
C GLU A 39 -4.88 2.98 -12.06
N LEU A 40 -3.92 2.32 -11.39
CA LEU A 40 -4.23 1.37 -10.33
C LEU A 40 -4.86 2.05 -9.10
N GLN A 41 -4.34 3.21 -8.69
CA GLN A 41 -4.90 4.02 -7.61
C GLN A 41 -6.34 4.44 -7.90
N ALA A 42 -6.61 4.98 -9.09
CA ALA A 42 -7.96 5.35 -9.52
C ALA A 42 -8.93 4.16 -9.46
N ASN A 43 -8.47 3.00 -9.94
CA ASN A 43 -9.25 1.77 -9.94
C ASN A 43 -9.55 1.25 -8.52
N ILE A 44 -8.59 1.29 -7.61
CA ILE A 44 -8.81 0.90 -6.20
C ILE A 44 -9.72 1.90 -5.50
N ARG A 45 -9.54 3.20 -5.73
CA ARG A 45 -10.42 4.25 -5.16
C ARG A 45 -11.87 4.08 -5.59
N ALA A 46 -12.11 3.69 -6.84
CA ALA A 46 -13.45 3.39 -7.34
C ALA A 46 -14.09 2.17 -6.66
N ARG A 47 -13.27 1.22 -6.18
CA ARG A 47 -13.73 -0.04 -5.55
C ARG A 47 -13.72 -0.03 -4.03
N ALA A 48 -12.95 0.84 -3.39
CA ALA A 48 -12.89 0.97 -1.94
C ALA A 48 -14.29 1.10 -1.28
N PRO A 49 -15.28 1.82 -1.87
CA PRO A 49 -16.64 1.87 -1.32
C PRO A 49 -17.35 0.51 -1.24
N ALA A 50 -17.00 -0.43 -2.13
CA ALA A 50 -17.57 -1.78 -2.16
C ALA A 50 -16.85 -2.76 -1.21
N LEU A 51 -15.78 -2.31 -0.56
CA LEU A 51 -14.92 -3.10 0.32
C LEU A 51 -14.75 -2.40 1.69
N PRO A 52 -15.85 -2.09 2.41
CA PRO A 52 -15.79 -1.32 3.66
C PRO A 52 -15.08 -2.06 4.82
N GLN A 53 -14.91 -3.37 4.70
CA GLN A 53 -14.18 -4.19 5.68
C GLN A 53 -12.65 -4.07 5.56
N PHE A 54 -12.14 -3.37 4.55
CA PHE A 54 -10.71 -3.16 4.34
C PHE A 54 -10.35 -1.67 4.39
N VAL A 55 -9.19 -1.36 4.95
CA VAL A 55 -8.64 0.00 4.91
C VAL A 55 -7.62 0.13 3.78
N PHE A 56 -7.84 1.08 2.89
CA PHE A 56 -6.93 1.35 1.78
C PHE A 56 -6.07 2.57 2.08
N TYR A 57 -4.76 2.42 1.93
CA TYR A 57 -3.76 3.46 2.09
C TYR A 57 -3.07 3.72 0.76
N GLU A 58 -2.75 4.99 0.51
CA GLU A 58 -1.96 5.41 -0.65
C GLU A 58 -0.64 6.00 -0.17
N LEU A 59 0.46 5.49 -0.70
CA LEU A 59 1.80 6.02 -0.50
C LEU A 59 2.38 6.42 -1.85
N ASN A 60 2.66 7.71 -1.99
CA ASN A 60 3.33 8.24 -3.16
C ASN A 60 4.82 8.41 -2.84
N ILE A 61 5.69 7.70 -3.55
CA ILE A 61 7.13 7.79 -3.33
C ILE A 61 7.70 9.17 -3.71
N ASP A 62 7.05 9.90 -4.61
CA ASP A 62 7.50 11.24 -5.01
C ASP A 62 7.35 12.26 -3.88
N ASP A 63 6.46 12.01 -2.91
CA ASP A 63 6.33 12.84 -1.71
C ASP A 63 7.55 12.69 -0.76
N TYR A 64 8.41 11.69 -0.98
CA TYR A 64 9.61 11.39 -0.19
C TYR A 64 10.92 11.79 -0.87
N SER A 65 10.84 12.69 -1.86
CA SER A 65 11.97 13.16 -2.67
C SER A 65 13.02 14.00 -1.89
N ALA A 66 12.84 14.20 -0.58
CA ALA A 66 13.86 14.78 0.28
C ALA A 66 15.05 13.81 0.45
N PRO A 67 16.30 14.30 0.31
CA PRO A 67 17.50 13.46 0.45
C PRO A 67 17.54 12.82 1.83
N GLY A 68 17.49 11.48 1.87
CA GLY A 68 17.47 10.65 3.09
C GLY A 68 16.14 9.93 3.33
N GLN A 69 15.01 10.50 2.92
CA GLN A 69 13.71 9.81 2.99
C GLN A 69 13.56 8.78 1.88
N ASP A 70 14.02 9.12 0.67
CA ASP A 70 14.09 8.20 -0.46
C ASP A 70 14.80 6.89 -0.10
N LEU A 71 15.99 6.96 0.50
CA LEU A 71 16.76 5.77 0.92
C LEU A 71 16.02 4.91 1.96
N ALA A 72 15.34 5.54 2.91
CA ALA A 72 14.60 4.83 3.95
C ALA A 72 13.35 4.15 3.38
N VAL A 73 12.62 4.82 2.48
CA VAL A 73 11.48 4.21 1.77
C VAL A 73 11.95 3.08 0.87
N THR A 74 13.03 3.26 0.08
CA THR A 74 13.57 2.20 -0.78
C THR A 74 13.97 0.98 0.04
N ARG A 75 14.64 1.17 1.18
CA ARG A 75 15.00 0.06 2.08
C ARG A 75 13.79 -0.70 2.59
N LEU A 76 12.78 0.02 3.09
CA LEU A 76 11.53 -0.59 3.57
C LEU A 76 10.83 -1.38 2.46
N LEU A 77 10.76 -0.83 1.25
CA LEU A 77 10.18 -1.52 0.10
C LEU A 77 10.99 -2.78 -0.28
N SER A 78 12.32 -2.70 -0.25
CA SER A 78 13.19 -3.87 -0.48
C SER A 78 13.02 -4.95 0.60
N GLU A 79 12.86 -4.57 1.87
CA GLU A 79 12.60 -5.52 2.97
C GLU A 79 11.30 -6.29 2.77
N TRP A 80 10.31 -5.68 2.12
CA TRP A 80 9.04 -6.34 1.79
C TRP A 80 9.02 -6.98 0.41
N GLN A 81 10.15 -7.04 -0.30
CA GLN A 81 10.23 -7.57 -1.67
C GLN A 81 9.30 -6.84 -2.65
N ALA A 82 9.11 -5.54 -2.44
CA ALA A 82 8.43 -4.66 -3.39
C ALA A 82 9.43 -4.19 -4.46
N ASP A 83 9.85 -5.11 -5.33
CA ASP A 83 10.89 -4.90 -6.34
C ASP A 83 10.46 -4.03 -7.56
N GLY A 84 9.26 -3.45 -7.55
CA GLY A 84 8.77 -2.61 -8.64
C GLY A 84 7.51 -1.81 -8.30
N LEU A 85 7.33 -0.69 -9.00
CA LEU A 85 6.17 0.19 -8.86
C LEU A 85 5.17 0.01 -10.02
N PRO A 86 3.86 0.02 -9.77
CA PRO A 86 3.22 0.11 -8.45
C PRO A 86 3.33 -1.19 -7.65
N ALA A 87 3.60 -1.06 -6.35
CA ALA A 87 3.59 -2.18 -5.40
C ALA A 87 2.33 -2.12 -4.52
N GLN A 88 1.88 -3.29 -4.08
CA GLN A 88 0.73 -3.43 -3.19
C GLN A 88 1.18 -4.23 -1.99
N ILE A 89 1.08 -3.61 -0.81
CA ILE A 89 1.44 -4.23 0.46
C ILE A 89 0.14 -4.54 1.18
N LEU A 90 -0.14 -5.81 1.37
CA LEU A 90 -1.25 -6.28 2.18
C LEU A 90 -0.94 -6.08 3.66
N LEU A 91 -1.94 -5.63 4.40
CA LEU A 91 -1.90 -5.41 5.84
C LEU A 91 -2.90 -6.35 6.51
N PRO A 92 -2.54 -7.61 6.77
CA PRO A 92 -3.37 -8.49 7.58
C PRO A 92 -3.53 -7.95 9.01
N SER A 93 -4.61 -8.37 9.68
CA SER A 93 -4.88 -7.98 11.07
C SER A 93 -3.98 -8.65 12.12
N ASN A 94 -3.56 -9.89 11.87
CA ASN A 94 -2.81 -10.73 12.82
C ASN A 94 -1.53 -11.31 12.21
N ARG A 95 -0.98 -10.68 11.18
CA ARG A 95 0.24 -11.14 10.48
C ARG A 95 1.05 -9.96 9.98
N PRO A 96 2.36 -10.15 9.79
CA PRO A 96 3.20 -9.13 9.19
C PRO A 96 2.71 -8.75 7.78
N PRO A 97 2.97 -7.51 7.34
CA PRO A 97 2.67 -7.06 5.98
C PRO A 97 3.30 -7.95 4.90
N VAL A 98 2.61 -8.09 3.77
CA VAL A 98 3.09 -8.90 2.63
C VAL A 98 2.92 -8.14 1.32
N ALA A 99 3.99 -7.95 0.55
CA ALA A 99 3.89 -7.40 -0.80
C ALA A 99 3.42 -8.47 -1.80
N ILE A 100 2.50 -8.10 -2.69
CA ILE A 100 1.96 -9.03 -3.71
C ILE A 100 2.35 -8.65 -5.15
N ASN A 101 2.87 -7.43 -5.38
CA ASN A 101 3.32 -6.91 -6.68
C ASN A 101 2.38 -7.28 -7.86
N LYS A 102 1.06 -7.17 -7.65
CA LYS A 102 0.02 -7.48 -8.62
C LYS A 102 -0.47 -6.22 -9.30
N THR A 103 -0.42 -6.18 -10.62
CA THR A 103 -1.00 -5.10 -11.42
C THR A 103 -2.46 -5.35 -11.80
N SER A 104 -2.92 -6.61 -11.73
CA SER A 104 -4.31 -6.97 -12.01
C SER A 104 -5.18 -6.78 -10.80
N LEU A 105 -6.20 -5.95 -10.94
CA LEU A 105 -7.13 -5.66 -9.86
C LEU A 105 -7.92 -6.89 -9.39
N GLY A 106 -8.19 -7.85 -10.28
CA GLY A 106 -8.82 -9.12 -9.90
C GLY A 106 -7.97 -9.93 -8.92
N GLU A 107 -6.66 -9.97 -9.17
CA GLU A 107 -5.69 -10.64 -8.29
C GLU A 107 -5.56 -9.90 -6.95
N ILE A 108 -5.56 -8.56 -6.96
CA ILE A 108 -5.53 -7.74 -5.74
C ILE A 108 -6.77 -8.00 -4.89
N CYS A 109 -7.98 -7.95 -5.47
CA CYS A 109 -9.21 -8.22 -4.74
C CYS A 109 -9.26 -9.66 -4.21
N LYS A 110 -8.71 -10.62 -4.95
CA LYS A 110 -8.62 -12.01 -4.48
C LYS A 110 -7.69 -12.10 -3.27
N ALA A 111 -6.50 -11.51 -3.37
CA ALA A 111 -5.53 -11.52 -2.28
C ALA A 111 -6.05 -10.79 -1.02
N LEU A 112 -6.81 -9.70 -1.18
CA LEU A 112 -7.52 -9.05 -0.07
C LEU A 112 -8.56 -9.96 0.57
N LYS A 113 -9.33 -10.70 -0.23
CA LYS A 113 -10.30 -11.67 0.30
C LYS A 113 -9.63 -12.84 1.02
N ASP A 114 -8.45 -13.26 0.59
CA ASP A 114 -7.65 -14.28 1.29
C ASP A 114 -7.14 -13.82 2.67
N LEU A 115 -7.19 -12.52 3.01
CA LEU A 115 -6.86 -12.00 4.34
C LEU A 115 -8.01 -12.12 5.34
N TYR A 116 -9.22 -12.44 4.88
CA TYR A 116 -10.45 -12.56 5.66
C TYR A 116 -10.83 -14.03 5.83
#